data_AF-A0A560PXV4-F1
#
_entry.id   AF-A0A560PXV4-F1
#
_cell.length_a   1.000
_cell.length_b   1.000
_cell.length_c   1.000
_cell.angle_alpha   90.00
_cell.angle_beta   90.00
_cell.angle_gamma   90.00
#
_symmetry.space_group_name_H-M   'P 1'
#
loop_
_entity.id
_entity.type
_entity.pdbx_description
1 polymer ?
#
loop_
_entity_poly.entity_id
_entity_poly.type
_entity_poly.pdbx_seq_one_letter_code
_entity_poly.pdbx_strand_id
1 'polypeptide(L)'
;MIPPRIAHLEISPRQTGKTERLIQRAKPYLVAGRKVCFVTSKGLVEDMRRRLPGAVILEDGKDVPCDEDAENAIWFYDEFDWLNSTRIRADAFYATTPRFQRTVGVHTSENDLLLRLIEANNRYFCRYTWQIHMSDILEEARASHSPEEFRLLYLGEFLK
;
A
#
# COMPACT_ATOMS: atom_id res chain seq x y z
N MET A 1 12.82 -1.71 -18.98
CA MET A 1 12.76 -3.02 -18.29
C MET A 1 11.34 -3.20 -17.81
N ILE A 2 10.68 -4.32 -18.12
CA ILE A 2 9.30 -4.57 -17.67
C ILE A 2 9.35 -4.85 -16.16
N PRO A 3 8.55 -4.16 -15.32
CA PRO A 3 8.54 -4.41 -13.88
C PRO A 3 8.04 -5.84 -13.59
N PRO A 4 8.54 -6.50 -12.53
CA PRO A 4 8.07 -7.83 -12.18
C PRO A 4 6.59 -7.79 -11.83
N ARG A 5 5.86 -8.84 -12.21
CA ARG A 5 4.42 -8.94 -11.97
C ARG A 5 4.13 -9.05 -10.47
N ILE A 6 3.30 -8.15 -9.94
CA ILE A 6 2.87 -8.17 -8.55
C ILE A 6 1.62 -9.03 -8.36
N ALA A 7 1.30 -9.42 -7.12
CA ALA A 7 0.11 -10.20 -6.82
C ALA A 7 -1.14 -9.32 -6.64
N HIS A 8 -0.99 -8.13 -6.07
CA HIS A 8 -2.13 -7.26 -5.75
C HIS A 8 -1.75 -5.80 -5.60
N LEU A 9 -2.62 -4.91 -6.09
CA LEU A 9 -2.56 -3.47 -5.85
C LEU A 9 -3.92 -2.96 -5.40
N GLU A 10 -3.94 -2.30 -4.25
CA GLU A 10 -5.08 -1.59 -3.71
C GLU A 10 -4.78 -0.09 -3.58
N ILE A 11 -5.62 0.75 -4.18
CA ILE A 11 -5.53 2.21 -4.08
C ILE A 11 -6.90 2.73 -3.63
N SER A 12 -7.01 3.08 -2.36
CA SER A 12 -8.28 3.43 -1.71
C SER A 12 -8.13 4.65 -0.80
N PRO A 13 -9.21 5.43 -0.56
CA PRO A 13 -9.24 6.52 0.42
C PRO A 13 -8.80 6.08 1.83
N ARG A 14 -8.53 7.07 2.69
CA ARG A 14 -8.23 6.83 4.12
C ARG A 14 -9.35 6.05 4.79
N GLN A 15 -8.99 5.24 5.80
CA GLN A 15 -9.95 4.55 6.68
C GLN A 15 -10.92 3.57 5.99
N THR A 16 -10.55 3.04 4.83
CA THR A 16 -11.35 2.03 4.12
C THR A 16 -11.04 0.58 4.52
N GLY A 17 -10.13 0.36 5.48
CA GLY A 17 -9.74 -0.98 5.96
C GLY A 17 -8.60 -1.66 5.19
N LYS A 18 -7.77 -0.90 4.46
CA LYS A 18 -6.63 -1.40 3.67
C LYS A 18 -5.69 -2.30 4.47
N THR A 19 -5.16 -1.78 5.59
CA THR A 19 -4.21 -2.49 6.45
C THR A 19 -4.79 -3.81 6.97
N GLU A 20 -6.06 -3.81 7.38
CA GLU A 20 -6.75 -5.05 7.81
C GLU A 20 -6.82 -6.07 6.67
N ARG A 21 -7.21 -5.65 5.46
CA ARG A 21 -7.22 -6.56 4.29
C ARG A 21 -5.84 -7.10 3.95
N LEU A 22 -4.78 -6.29 4.04
CA LEU A 22 -3.40 -6.76 3.85
C LEU A 22 -3.03 -7.81 4.91
N ILE A 23 -3.32 -7.56 6.19
CA ILE A 23 -3.06 -8.51 7.28
C ILE A 23 -3.81 -9.81 7.07
N GLN A 24 -5.10 -9.76 6.70
CA GLN A 24 -5.88 -10.97 6.42
C GLN A 24 -5.35 -11.75 5.21
N ARG A 25 -4.76 -11.08 4.22
CA ARG A 25 -4.06 -11.75 3.11
C ARG A 25 -2.73 -12.35 3.54
N ALA A 26 -2.04 -11.78 4.52
CA ALA A 26 -0.75 -12.27 5.03
C ALA A 26 -0.88 -13.54 5.89
N LYS A 27 -1.95 -13.63 6.70
CA LYS A 27 -2.16 -14.74 7.66
C LYS A 27 -2.10 -16.14 7.03
N PRO A 28 -2.76 -16.44 5.89
CA PRO A 28 -2.68 -17.77 5.28
C PRO A 28 -1.26 -18.20 4.90
N TYR A 29 -0.40 -17.27 4.48
CA TYR A 29 1.00 -17.57 4.16
C TYR A 29 1.79 -17.95 5.42
N LEU A 30 1.58 -17.22 6.52
CA LEU A 30 2.18 -17.56 7.82
C LEU A 30 1.73 -18.95 8.30
N VAL A 31 0.42 -19.24 8.21
CA VAL A 31 -0.13 -20.56 8.57
C VAL A 31 0.47 -21.69 7.73
N ALA A 32 0.77 -21.41 6.45
CA ALA A 32 1.45 -22.35 5.56
C ALA A 32 2.97 -22.43 5.78
N GLY A 33 3.52 -21.78 6.82
CA GLY A 33 4.96 -21.77 7.12
C GLY A 33 5.80 -20.96 6.13
N ARG A 34 5.19 -20.10 5.31
CA ARG A 34 5.92 -19.23 4.38
C ARG A 34 6.50 -18.04 5.12
N LYS A 35 7.71 -17.63 4.75
CA LYS A 35 8.31 -16.37 5.22
C LYS A 35 7.49 -15.20 4.69
N VAL A 36 7.01 -14.35 5.60
CA VAL A 36 6.24 -13.15 5.27
C VAL A 36 7.01 -11.93 5.75
N CYS A 37 7.23 -10.98 4.85
CA CYS A 37 7.80 -9.67 5.14
C CYS A 37 6.69 -8.62 5.03
N PHE A 38 6.50 -7.82 6.08
CA PHE A 38 5.49 -6.76 6.11
C PHE A 38 6.17 -5.42 6.36
N VAL A 39 6.13 -4.53 5.38
CA VAL A 39 6.75 -3.20 5.43
C VAL A 39 5.69 -2.16 5.76
N THR A 40 5.98 -1.33 6.77
CA THR A 40 5.05 -0.32 7.28
C THR A 40 5.79 0.91 7.81
N SER A 41 5.06 1.99 8.06
CA SER A 41 5.58 3.17 8.75
C SER A 41 5.96 2.88 10.21
N LYS A 42 6.93 3.62 10.74
CA LYS A 42 7.47 3.48 12.10
C LYS A 42 6.42 3.40 13.19
N GLY A 43 5.39 4.24 13.12
CA GLY A 43 4.33 4.31 14.14
C GLY A 43 3.45 3.06 14.24
N LEU A 44 3.52 2.16 13.25
CA LEU A 44 2.68 0.96 13.17
C LEU A 44 3.44 -0.35 13.42
N VAL A 45 4.77 -0.30 13.60
CA VAL A 45 5.61 -1.51 13.69
C VAL A 45 5.17 -2.43 14.84
N GLU A 46 4.99 -1.88 16.04
CA GLU A 46 4.59 -2.70 17.20
C GLU A 46 3.16 -3.27 17.06
N ASP A 47 2.23 -2.50 16.47
CA ASP A 47 0.89 -3.01 16.17
C ASP A 47 0.95 -4.17 15.18
N MET A 48 1.73 -4.04 14.11
CA MET A 48 1.90 -5.08 13.10
C MET A 48 2.54 -6.34 13.70
N ARG A 49 3.56 -6.20 14.56
CA ARG A 49 4.19 -7.34 15.25
C ARG A 49 3.20 -8.13 16.08
N ARG A 50 2.32 -7.44 16.81
CA ARG A 50 1.25 -8.07 17.59
C ARG A 50 0.23 -8.78 16.72
N ARG A 51 -0.12 -8.22 15.55
CA ARG A 51 -1.19 -8.73 14.69
C ARG A 51 -0.74 -9.81 13.71
N LEU A 52 0.55 -9.87 13.40
CA LEU A 52 1.18 -10.84 12.51
C LEU A 52 2.37 -11.53 13.22
N PRO A 53 2.13 -12.30 14.29
CA PRO A 53 3.21 -13.04 14.95
C PRO A 53 3.85 -14.01 13.94
N GLY A 54 5.19 -14.02 13.89
CA GLY A 54 5.97 -14.83 12.95
C GLY A 54 6.31 -14.15 11.63
N ALA A 55 5.72 -12.99 11.30
CA ALA A 55 6.16 -12.18 10.17
C ALA A 55 7.40 -11.35 10.53
N VAL A 56 8.24 -11.08 9.53
CA VAL A 56 9.31 -10.08 9.61
C VAL A 56 8.71 -8.71 9.36
N ILE A 57 8.51 -7.93 10.43
CA ILE A 57 7.98 -6.57 10.34
C ILE A 57 9.12 -5.58 10.13
N LEU A 58 9.09 -4.88 9.00
CA LEU A 58 10.09 -3.90 8.59
C LEU A 58 9.52 -2.49 8.69
N GLU A 59 10.25 -1.63 9.38
CA GLU A 59 10.01 -0.19 9.39
C GLU A 59 10.52 0.44 8.08
N ASP A 60 9.83 1.47 7.59
CA ASP A 60 10.30 2.24 6.44
C ASP A 60 11.78 2.67 6.58
N GLY A 61 12.56 2.40 5.53
CA GLY A 61 13.96 2.78 5.45
C GLY A 61 14.92 1.84 6.18
N LYS A 62 14.43 0.84 6.92
CA LYS A 62 15.30 -0.18 7.51
C LYS A 62 15.69 -1.22 6.47
N ASP A 63 16.93 -1.67 6.57
CA ASP A 63 17.44 -2.74 5.74
C ASP A 63 16.68 -4.04 6.02
N VAL A 64 16.46 -4.77 4.93
CA VAL A 64 16.01 -6.16 5.01
C VAL A 64 17.17 -6.95 5.62
N PRO A 65 16.93 -7.80 6.63
CA PRO A 65 17.98 -8.71 7.11
C PRO A 65 18.61 -9.43 5.90
N CYS A 66 19.93 -9.31 5.74
CA CYS A 66 20.68 -9.96 4.66
C CYS A 66 20.55 -11.47 4.81
N ASP A 67 19.59 -12.05 4.10
CA ASP A 67 19.26 -13.46 4.13
C ASP A 67 18.83 -13.85 2.70
N GLU A 68 19.36 -14.94 2.14
CA GLU A 68 18.96 -15.46 0.81
C GLU A 68 17.44 -15.65 0.71
N ASP A 69 16.81 -15.93 1.85
CA ASP A 69 15.37 -16.07 2.01
C ASP A 69 14.55 -14.80 1.75
N ALA A 70 15.15 -13.61 1.73
CA ALA A 70 14.43 -12.36 1.46
C ALA A 70 13.84 -12.32 0.04
N GLU A 71 14.50 -12.98 -0.92
CA GLU A 71 13.99 -13.12 -2.29
C GLU A 71 12.81 -14.08 -2.39
N ASN A 72 12.78 -15.10 -1.51
CA ASN A 72 11.74 -16.14 -1.48
C ASN A 72 10.55 -15.82 -0.55
N ALA A 73 10.61 -14.71 0.17
CA ALA A 73 9.55 -14.26 1.08
C ALA A 73 8.34 -13.68 0.33
N ILE A 74 7.17 -13.74 0.94
CA ILE A 74 5.97 -13.04 0.47
C ILE A 74 5.94 -11.64 1.08
N TRP A 75 5.87 -10.62 0.22
CA TRP A 75 6.02 -9.22 0.63
C TRP A 75 4.67 -8.49 0.67
N PHE A 76 4.46 -7.73 1.73
CA PHE A 76 3.31 -6.86 1.94
C PHE A 76 3.81 -5.44 2.24
N TYR A 77 3.27 -4.45 1.54
CA TYR A 77 3.61 -3.04 1.72
C TYR A 77 2.35 -2.24 2.06
N ASP A 78 2.25 -1.75 3.30
CA ASP A 78 1.16 -0.90 3.75
C ASP A 78 1.51 0.58 3.60
N GLU A 79 0.57 1.36 3.06
CA GLU A 79 0.76 2.78 2.69
C GLU A 79 2.02 3.02 1.83
N PHE A 80 2.25 2.13 0.85
CA PHE A 80 3.49 2.07 0.07
C PHE A 80 3.91 3.39 -0.61
N ASP A 81 2.95 4.25 -0.97
CA ASP A 81 3.20 5.53 -1.66
C ASP A 81 3.80 6.59 -0.71
N TRP A 82 3.75 6.31 0.60
CA TRP A 82 4.32 7.13 1.67
C TRP A 82 5.67 6.61 2.16
N LEU A 83 6.04 5.37 1.81
CA LEU A 83 7.30 4.75 2.25
C LEU A 83 8.43 5.09 1.28
N ASN A 84 9.61 5.37 1.82
CA ASN A 84 10.81 5.62 1.03
C ASN A 84 11.52 4.33 0.60
N SER A 85 11.23 3.22 1.28
CA SER A 85 11.85 1.91 1.08
C SER A 85 11.06 0.94 0.18
N THR A 86 9.93 1.37 -0.39
CA THR A 86 9.12 0.50 -1.24
C THR A 86 9.93 0.00 -2.44
N ARG A 87 9.91 -1.32 -2.65
CA ARG A 87 10.47 -1.97 -3.83
C ARG A 87 9.38 -2.75 -4.52
N ILE A 88 9.37 -2.74 -5.86
CA ILE A 88 8.48 -3.60 -6.65
C ILE A 88 9.06 -5.00 -6.66
N ARG A 89 8.30 -5.97 -6.17
CA ARG A 89 8.72 -7.37 -6.03
C ARG A 89 7.69 -8.26 -6.69
N ALA A 90 8.16 -9.36 -7.28
CA ALA A 90 7.28 -10.38 -7.82
C ALA A 90 6.33 -10.90 -6.72
N ASP A 91 5.07 -11.13 -7.09
CA ASP A 91 4.03 -11.71 -6.23
C ASP A 91 3.76 -10.95 -4.91
N ALA A 92 4.20 -9.70 -4.80
CA ALA A 92 3.99 -8.87 -3.62
C ALA A 92 2.63 -8.15 -3.62
N PHE A 93 2.20 -7.75 -2.42
CA PHE A 93 0.92 -7.11 -2.15
C PHE A 93 1.14 -5.67 -1.70
N TYR A 94 0.43 -4.73 -2.34
CA TYR A 94 0.59 -3.30 -2.11
C TYR A 94 -0.78 -2.69 -1.81
N ALA A 95 -0.87 -1.89 -0.74
CA ALA A 95 -2.04 -1.05 -0.50
C ALA A 95 -1.64 0.37 -0.10
N THR A 96 -2.37 1.38 -0.55
CA THR A 96 -2.09 2.76 -0.17
C THR A 96 -3.32 3.65 -0.23
N THR A 97 -3.30 4.73 0.55
CA THR A 97 -3.89 6.00 0.17
C THR A 97 -2.85 6.74 -0.66
N PRO A 98 -3.18 7.32 -1.82
CA PRO A 98 -2.16 8.04 -2.60
C PRO A 98 -1.56 9.20 -1.80
N ARG A 99 -0.26 9.44 -1.99
CA ARG A 99 0.48 10.50 -1.29
C ARG A 99 0.22 11.89 -1.87
N PHE A 100 0.00 11.95 -3.18
CA PHE A 100 -0.30 13.18 -3.91
C PHE A 100 -1.01 12.87 -5.23
N GLN A 101 -1.60 13.91 -5.84
CA GLN A 101 -2.19 13.82 -7.17
C GLN A 101 -1.12 14.02 -8.26
N ARG A 102 -1.00 13.04 -9.14
CA ARG A 102 -0.04 13.00 -10.24
C ARG A 102 -0.61 13.71 -11.46
N THR A 103 0.18 14.59 -12.06
CA THR A 103 -0.15 15.22 -13.34
C THR A 103 0.15 14.28 -14.51
N VAL A 104 -0.82 14.08 -15.40
CA VAL A 104 -0.66 13.32 -16.64
C VAL A 104 0.45 13.93 -17.51
N GLY A 105 1.31 13.09 -18.08
CA GLY A 105 2.43 13.51 -18.93
C GLY A 105 3.67 14.00 -18.17
N VAL A 106 3.54 14.35 -16.88
CA VAL A 106 4.67 14.66 -15.99
C VAL A 106 5.10 13.41 -15.23
N HIS A 107 4.13 12.74 -14.61
CA HIS A 107 4.37 11.48 -13.92
C HIS A 107 4.10 10.32 -14.89
N THR A 108 5.06 9.40 -14.94
CA THR A 108 5.05 8.21 -15.79
C THR A 108 5.47 7.01 -14.96
N SER A 109 5.25 5.80 -15.46
CA SER A 109 5.77 4.58 -14.84
C SER A 109 7.30 4.55 -14.75
N GLU A 110 8.00 5.36 -15.55
CA GLU A 110 9.45 5.48 -15.50
C GLU A 110 9.92 6.29 -14.29
N ASN A 111 9.14 7.27 -13.83
CA ASN A 111 9.55 8.19 -12.76
C ASN A 111 8.65 8.16 -11.50
N ASP A 112 7.54 7.44 -11.51
CA ASP A 112 6.59 7.36 -10.39
C ASP A 112 6.29 5.90 -9.99
N LEU A 113 6.42 5.62 -8.68
CA LEU A 113 6.27 4.28 -8.12
C LEU A 113 4.84 3.72 -8.27
N LEU A 114 3.81 4.51 -7.97
CA LEU A 114 2.42 4.06 -8.05
C LEU A 114 2.05 3.74 -9.50
N LEU A 115 2.43 4.59 -10.45
CA LEU A 115 2.19 4.32 -11.87
C LEU A 115 2.96 3.09 -12.36
N ARG A 116 4.18 2.87 -11.86
CA ARG A 116 4.94 1.65 -12.15
C ARG A 116 4.28 0.39 -11.56
N LEU A 117 3.70 0.47 -10.37
CA LEU A 117 2.94 -0.63 -9.76
C LEU A 117 1.63 -0.91 -10.52
N ILE A 118 0.97 0.12 -11.05
CA ILE A 118 -0.19 -0.05 -11.93
C ILE A 118 0.21 -0.85 -13.18
N GLU A 119 1.33 -0.51 -13.83
CA GLU A 119 1.81 -1.30 -14.96
C GLU A 119 2.19 -2.74 -14.57
N ALA A 120 2.89 -2.91 -13.44
CA ALA A 120 3.25 -4.22 -12.91
C ALA A 120 2.04 -5.12 -12.60
N ASN A 121 0.87 -4.51 -12.38
CA ASN A 121 -0.41 -5.19 -12.15
C ASN A 121 -1.32 -5.19 -13.39
N ASN A 122 -0.76 -5.12 -14.61
CA ASN A 122 -1.52 -5.11 -15.87
C ASN A 122 -2.57 -3.99 -15.94
N ARG A 123 -2.25 -2.82 -15.40
CA ARG A 123 -3.12 -1.63 -15.34
C ARG A 123 -4.39 -1.83 -14.50
N TYR A 124 -4.41 -2.84 -13.65
CA TYR A 124 -5.51 -3.10 -12.73
C TYR A 124 -5.15 -2.67 -11.29
N PHE A 125 -6.14 -2.18 -10.55
CA PHE A 125 -6.05 -2.04 -9.09
C PHE A 125 -7.45 -2.15 -8.50
N CYS A 126 -7.51 -2.60 -7.25
CA CYS A 126 -8.76 -2.56 -6.50
C CYS A 126 -8.92 -1.21 -5.81
N ARG A 127 -10.17 -0.73 -5.75
CA ARG A 127 -10.56 0.42 -4.93
C ARG A 127 -11.73 0.01 -4.06
N TYR A 128 -11.65 0.36 -2.77
CA TYR A 128 -12.70 0.12 -1.79
C TYR A 128 -13.19 1.45 -1.23
N THR A 129 -14.46 1.47 -0.83
CA THR A 129 -15.09 2.58 -0.11
C THR A 129 -15.35 2.16 1.34
N TRP A 130 -15.75 3.12 2.18
CA TRP A 130 -16.15 2.83 3.55
C TRP A 130 -17.36 1.91 3.61
N GLN A 131 -17.39 1.05 4.63
CA GLN A 131 -18.48 0.09 4.86
C GLN A 131 -19.68 0.71 5.61
N ILE A 132 -19.57 1.98 6.00
CA ILE A 132 -20.58 2.73 6.73
C ILE A 132 -20.93 4.01 5.97
N HIS A 133 -22.08 4.59 6.27
CA HIS A 133 -22.49 5.87 5.71
C HIS A 133 -21.59 6.98 6.27
N MET A 134 -20.90 7.69 5.38
CA MET A 134 -19.88 8.69 5.74
C MET A 134 -20.30 10.13 5.45
N SER A 135 -21.56 10.40 5.11
CA SER A 135 -21.95 11.71 4.54
C SER A 135 -21.58 12.89 5.44
N ASP A 136 -21.89 12.83 6.74
CA ASP A 136 -21.55 13.91 7.68
C ASP A 136 -20.03 14.15 7.76
N ILE A 137 -19.24 13.07 7.80
CA ILE A 137 -17.77 13.12 7.83
C ILE A 137 -17.23 13.69 6.50
N LEU A 138 -17.84 13.35 5.37
CA LEU A 138 -17.44 13.84 4.05
C LEU A 138 -17.80 15.31 3.85
N GLU A 139 -18.92 15.77 4.41
CA GLU A 139 -19.30 17.18 4.42
C GLU A 139 -18.31 18.01 5.25
N GLU A 140 -18.01 17.56 6.47
CA GLU A 140 -17.02 18.20 7.34
C GLU A 140 -15.63 18.20 6.70
N ALA A 141 -15.21 17.06 6.13
CA ALA A 141 -13.93 16.95 5.45
C ALA A 141 -13.84 17.90 4.25
N ARG A 142 -14.92 18.05 3.48
CA ARG A 142 -14.98 18.97 2.33
C ARG A 142 -14.88 20.44 2.76
N ALA A 143 -15.41 20.80 3.93
CA ALA A 143 -15.29 22.15 4.47
C ALA A 143 -13.90 22.44 5.06
N SER A 144 -13.23 21.41 5.56
CA SER A 144 -11.99 21.55 6.35
C SER A 144 -10.70 21.33 5.56
N HIS A 145 -10.78 20.80 4.33
CA HIS A 145 -9.62 20.51 3.49
C HIS A 145 -9.68 21.30 2.19
N SER A 146 -8.51 21.54 1.59
CA SER A 146 -8.47 22.03 0.21
C SER A 146 -9.11 21.00 -0.75
N PRO A 147 -9.59 21.44 -1.94
CA PRO A 147 -10.14 20.51 -2.93
C PRO A 147 -9.17 19.38 -3.31
N GLU A 148 -7.87 19.66 -3.40
CA GLU A 148 -6.85 18.65 -3.72
C GLU A 148 -6.70 17.62 -2.60
N GLU A 149 -6.61 18.07 -1.34
CA GLU A 149 -6.53 17.18 -0.18
C GLU A 149 -7.80 16.33 -0.02
N PHE A 150 -8.98 16.91 -0.26
CA PHE A 150 -10.24 16.18 -0.21
C PHE A 150 -10.28 15.05 -1.25
N ARG A 151 -9.97 15.36 -2.51
CA ARG A 151 -9.92 14.39 -3.61
C ARG A 151 -8.90 13.28 -3.31
N LEU A 152 -7.74 13.64 -2.79
CA LEU A 152 -6.69 12.70 -2.44
C LEU A 152 -7.10 11.76 -1.30
N LEU A 153 -7.46 12.32 -0.15
CA LEU A 153 -7.61 11.58 1.10
C LEU A 153 -8.96 10.88 1.22
N TYR A 154 -10.02 11.48 0.68
CA TYR A 154 -11.39 11.01 0.83
C TYR A 154 -11.98 10.44 -0.47
N LEU A 155 -11.51 10.84 -1.65
CA LEU A 155 -11.92 10.19 -2.90
C LEU A 155 -10.88 9.18 -3.41
N GLY A 156 -9.68 9.17 -2.83
CA GLY A 156 -8.59 8.29 -3.24
C GLY A 156 -8.07 8.61 -4.64
N GLU A 157 -8.34 9.80 -5.14
CA GLU A 157 -7.90 10.23 -6.46
C GLU A 157 -6.41 10.53 -6.46
N PHE A 158 -5.71 9.98 -7.46
CA PHE A 158 -4.25 10.11 -7.59
C PHE A 158 -3.82 10.71 -8.93
N LEU A 159 -4.76 11.12 -9.78
CA LEU A 159 -4.51 11.80 -11.05
C LEU A 159 -5.19 13.17 -11.04
N LYS A 160 -4.55 14.14 -11.68
CA LYS A 160 -5.11 15.46 -12.00
C LYS A 160 -4.91 15.82 -13.46
#